data_AF-A0A523MKI8-F1
#
_entry.id   AF-A0A523MKI8-F1
#
_cell.length_a   1.000
_cell.length_b   1.000
_cell.length_c   1.000
_cell.angle_alpha   90.00
_cell.angle_beta   90.00
_cell.angle_gamma   90.00
#
_symmetry.space_group_name_H-M   'P 1'
#
loop_
_entity.id
_entity.type
_entity.pdbx_description
1 polymer ?
#
loop_
_entity_poly.entity_id
_entity_poly.type
_entity_poly.pdbx_seq_one_letter_code
_entity_poly.pdbx_strand_id
1 'polypeptide(L)' 'MRAKYYTRFLLRSSEQSCADEYSGVVELNHDCDQLLEAATIEALLAQNFQMEAEHVELLNWSRLH' A
#
# COMPACT_ATOMS: atom_id res chain seq x y z
N MET A 1 17.15 -4.71 -9.38
CA MET A 1 15.86 -5.29 -9.82
C MET A 1 14.74 -4.49 -9.17
N ARG A 2 13.68 -4.13 -9.90
CA ARG A 2 12.51 -3.46 -9.30
C ARG A 2 11.89 -4.40 -8.26
N ALA A 3 11.84 -3.95 -7.01
CA ALA A 3 11.19 -4.72 -5.96
C ALA A 3 9.67 -4.66 -6.16
N LYS A 4 9.03 -5.82 -6.09
CA LYS A 4 7.57 -5.95 -6.18
C LYS A 4 7.04 -6.41 -4.83
N TYR A 5 5.92 -5.85 -4.41
CA TYR A 5 5.28 -6.19 -3.15
C TYR A 5 3.84 -6.55 -3.43
N TYR A 6 3.41 -7.73 -3.01
CA TYR A 6 1.97 -8.00 -2.89
C TYR A 6 1.47 -7.27 -1.66
N THR A 7 0.36 -6.54 -1.80
CA THR A 7 -0.28 -5.78 -0.74
C THR A 7 -1.77 -6.09 -0.69
N ARG A 8 -2.33 -6.12 0.51
CA ARG A 8 -3.77 -6.14 0.78
C ARG A 8 -4.06 -5.06 1.80
N PHE A 9 -4.96 -4.15 1.48
CA PHE A 9 -5.21 -2.94 2.26
C PHE A 9 -6.67 -2.52 2.18
N LEU A 10 -7.10 -1.73 3.16
CA LEU A 10 -8.39 -1.06 3.17
C LEU A 10 -8.21 0.41 2.79
N LEU A 11 -9.14 0.94 2.01
CA LEU A 11 -9.32 2.38 1.83
C LEU A 11 -10.56 2.83 2.57
N ARG A 12 -10.39 3.74 3.53
CA ARG A 12 -11.48 4.33 4.32
C ARG A 12 -11.80 5.71 3.77
N SER A 13 -12.95 5.89 3.14
CA SER A 13 -13.41 7.23 2.75
C SER A 13 -14.09 7.91 3.92
N SER A 14 -13.78 9.18 4.19
CA SER A 14 -14.38 9.95 5.28
C SER A 14 -15.92 10.05 5.16
N GLU A 15 -16.44 9.92 3.95
CA GLU A 15 -17.86 10.02 3.61
C GLU A 15 -18.63 8.68 3.71
N GLN A 16 -17.93 7.55 3.82
CA GLN A 16 -18.57 6.22 3.79
C GLN A 16 -18.18 5.42 5.02
N SER A 17 -19.18 4.93 5.75
CA SER A 17 -19.02 4.03 6.91
C SER A 17 -18.43 2.66 6.53
N CYS A 18 -18.20 2.43 5.24
CA CYS A 18 -17.68 1.21 4.67
C CYS A 18 -16.25 1.45 4.20
N ALA A 19 -15.36 0.52 4.54
CA ALA A 19 -14.00 0.48 4.01
C ALA A 19 -13.98 -0.49 2.83
N ASP A 20 -13.43 -0.06 1.70
CA ASP A 20 -13.26 -0.94 0.55
C ASP A 20 -11.94 -1.70 0.69
N GLU A 21 -11.99 -3.02 0.49
CA GLU A 21 -10.82 -3.87 0.54
C GLU A 21 -10.23 -4.08 -0.84
N TYR A 22 -8.92 -3.83 -0.95
CA TYR A 22 -8.15 -4.01 -2.17
C TYR A 22 -6.97 -4.95 -1.95
N SER A 23 -6.59 -5.63 -3.02
CA SER A 23 -5.39 -6.46 -3.08
C SER A 23 -4.70 -6.28 -4.43
N GLY A 24 -3.38 -6.15 -4.43
CA GLY A 24 -2.63 -5.90 -5.65
C GLY A 24 -1.13 -6.06 -5.51
N VAL A 25 -0.41 -5.73 -6.57
CA VAL A 25 1.06 -5.70 -6.60
C VAL A 25 1.51 -4.26 -6.76
N VAL A 26 2.33 -3.80 -5.81
CA VAL A 26 3.02 -2.52 -5.84
C VAL A 26 4.42 -2.74 -6.39
N GLU A 27 4.73 -2.08 -7.49
CA GLU A 27 6.07 -2.09 -8.09
C GLU A 27 6.80 -0.79 -7.73
N LEU A 28 7.98 -0.91 -7.14
CA LEU A 28 8.80 0.25 -6.84
C LEU A 28 9.61 0.66 -8.08
N ASN A 29 9.60 1.96 -8.36
CA ASN A 29 10.36 2.55 -9.47
C ASN A 29 11.87 2.66 -9.19
N HIS A 30 12.32 2.38 -7.96
CA HIS A 30 13.72 2.39 -7.56
C HIS A 30 14.16 1.01 -7.06
N ASP A 31 15.46 0.75 -7.09
CA ASP A 31 16.05 -0.42 -6.47
C ASP A 31 15.89 -0.33 -4.95
N CYS A 32 15.05 -1.20 -4.41
CA CYS A 32 14.83 -1.34 -2.97
C CYS A 32 15.28 -2.74 -2.58
N ASP A 33 16.49 -2.83 -2.04
CA ASP A 33 17.03 -4.10 -1.55
C ASP A 33 16.47 -4.47 -0.17
N GLN A 34 15.96 -3.45 0.55
CA GLN A 34 15.41 -3.59 1.90
C GLN A 34 13.91 -3.89 1.88
N LEU A 35 13.46 -4.65 2.88
CA LEU A 35 12.05 -4.87 3.14
C LEU A 35 11.42 -3.54 3.63
N LEU A 36 10.46 -3.01 2.88
CA LEU A 36 9.78 -1.77 3.25
C LEU A 36 8.93 -1.93 4.51
N GLU A 37 8.88 -0.93 5.38
CA GLU A 37 7.96 -0.93 6.51
C GLU A 37 6.52 -0.70 6.06
N ALA A 38 5.55 -1.21 6.81
CA ALA A 38 4.12 -1.07 6.52
C ALA A 38 3.72 0.39 6.27
N ALA A 39 4.17 1.31 7.14
CA ALA A 39 3.88 2.75 7.02
C ALA A 39 4.42 3.36 5.70
N THR A 40 5.53 2.84 5.16
CA THR A 40 6.06 3.29 3.87
C THR A 40 5.15 2.83 2.74
N ILE A 41 4.66 1.59 2.80
CA ILE A 41 3.72 1.04 1.81
C ILE A 41 2.39 1.80 1.86
N GLU A 42 1.87 2.10 3.05
CA GLU A 42 0.66 2.90 3.23
C GLU A 42 0.82 4.30 2.63
N ALA A 43 1.94 4.98 2.88
CA ALA A 43 2.23 6.29 2.29
C ALA A 43 2.33 6.24 0.75
N LEU A 44 2.88 5.17 0.18
CA LEU A 44 2.95 4.97 -1.27
C LEU A 44 1.56 4.75 -1.87
N LEU A 45 0.75 3.92 -1.22
CA LEU A 45 -0.64 3.67 -1.61
C LEU A 45 -1.46 4.95 -1.54
N ALA A 46 -1.37 5.69 -0.43
CA ALA A 46 -2.06 6.96 -0.22
C ALA A 46 -1.74 7.98 -1.32
N GLN A 47 -0.46 8.12 -1.68
CA GLN A 47 -0.02 8.96 -2.80
C GLN A 47 -0.59 8.48 -4.15
N ASN A 48 -0.65 7.16 -4.38
CA ASN A 48 -1.18 6.60 -5.63
C ASN A 48 -2.69 6.84 -5.77
N PHE A 49 -3.44 6.73 -4.67
CA PHE A 49 -4.88 6.98 -4.61
C PHE A 49 -5.25 8.45 -4.36
N GLN A 50 -4.27 9.35 -4.24
CA GLN A 50 -4.46 10.78 -3.99
C GLN A 50 -5.27 11.06 -2.71
N MET A 51 -4.92 10.36 -1.63
CA MET A 51 -5.57 10.47 -0.33
C MET A 51 -4.55 10.53 0.81
N GLU A 52 -5.02 10.83 2.02
CA GLU A 52 -4.16 10.84 3.21
C GLU A 52 -3.83 9.43 3.69
N ALA A 53 -2.63 9.23 4.23
CA ALA A 53 -2.18 7.91 4.71
C ALA A 53 -3.04 7.36 5.87
N GLU A 54 -3.66 8.22 6.67
CA GLU A 54 -4.60 7.81 7.73
C GLU A 54 -5.85 7.08 7.20
N HIS A 55 -6.16 7.25 5.91
CA HIS A 55 -7.27 6.59 5.25
C HIS A 55 -6.87 5.27 4.59
N VAL A 56 -5.60 4.88 4.67
CA VAL A 56 -5.07 3.62 4.15
C VAL A 56 -4.67 2.74 5.32
N GLU A 57 -5.19 1.52 5.36
CA GLU A 57 -4.83 0.55 6.39
C GLU A 57 -4.29 -0.72 5.74
N LEU A 58 -3.01 -1.00 5.93
CA LEU A 58 -2.38 -2.18 5.36
C LEU A 58 -2.69 -3.42 6.20
N LEU A 59 -3.41 -4.37 5.61
CA LEU A 59 -3.79 -5.62 6.28
C LEU A 59 -2.69 -6.69 6.16
N ASN A 60 -2.09 -6.80 4.99
CA ASN A 60 -1.04 -7.77 4.72
C ASN A 60 -0.13 -7.29 3.59
N TRP A 61 1.15 -7.63 3.66
CA TRP A 61 2.10 -7.33 2.62
C TRP A 61 3.25 -8.33 2.61
N SER A 62 3.79 -8.59 1.43
CA SER A 62 4.93 -9.48 1.26
C SER A 62 5.74 -9.10 0.02
N ARG A 63 7.07 -9.22 0.12
CA ARG A 63 7.95 -9.02 -1.03
C ARG A 63 7.81 -10.21 -1.98
N LEU A 64 7.66 -9.92 -3.27
CA LEU A 64 7.68 -10.91 -4.33
C LEU A 64 9.13 -11.02 -4.87
N HIS A 65 9.58 -12.27 -5.07
CA HIS A 65 10.92 -12.62 -5.53
C HIS A 65 10.96 -12.84 -7.05
#